data_AF-A0A4Y2KZG1-F1
#
_entry.id   AF-A0A4Y2KZG1-F1
#
_cell.length_a   1.000
_cell.length_b   1.000
_cell.length_c   1.000
_cell.angle_alpha   90.00
_cell.angle_beta   90.00
_cell.angle_gamma   90.00
#
_symmetry.space_group_name_H-M   'P 1'
#
loop_
_entity.id
_entity.type
_entity.pdbx_description
1 polymer ?
#
loop_
_entity_poly.entity_id
_entity_poly.type
_entity_poly.pdbx_seq_one_letter_code
_entity_poly.pdbx_strand_id
1 'polypeptide(L)'
;MTTDSPSQSLFALAEYIMKVYAPLWFTIKIHHSCKDGSKHVFETINKSRYLSAELKAVIGPVVQRNGYFGNPANILIAMITDNRSFIRELGLCRIMAVIARKSIVLRKFTIPDFNFEAEDYHELIENGTSTYNGNFR
;
A
#
# COMPACT_ATOMS: atom_id res chain seq x y z
N MET A 1 -26.12 -14.84 -24.43
CA MET A 1 -27.32 -13.98 -24.29
C MET A 1 -26.84 -12.61 -23.91
N THR A 2 -27.08 -11.62 -24.76
CA THR A 2 -26.76 -10.21 -24.52
C THR A 2 -28.07 -9.53 -24.09
N THR A 3 -28.06 -8.76 -23.00
CA THR A 3 -29.21 -7.99 -22.54
C THR A 3 -28.97 -6.51 -22.85
N ASP A 4 -29.96 -5.83 -23.41
CA ASP A 4 -29.90 -4.39 -23.73
C ASP A 4 -30.00 -3.50 -22.48
N SER A 5 -30.19 -4.09 -21.31
CA SER A 5 -30.28 -3.36 -20.02
C SER A 5 -29.44 -4.07 -18.95
N PRO A 6 -28.11 -3.84 -18.95
CA PRO A 6 -27.22 -4.38 -17.93
C PRO A 6 -27.53 -3.80 -16.54
N SER A 7 -27.26 -4.59 -15.49
CA SER A 7 -27.51 -4.16 -14.10
C SER A 7 -26.50 -3.11 -13.62
N GLN A 8 -26.89 -2.31 -12.64
CA GLN A 8 -26.00 -1.31 -12.03
C GLN A 8 -24.72 -1.94 -11.43
N SER A 9 -24.83 -3.15 -10.87
CA SER A 9 -23.68 -3.90 -10.34
C SER A 9 -22.69 -4.29 -11.45
N LEU A 10 -23.18 -4.63 -12.65
CA LEU A 10 -22.32 -4.93 -13.79
C LEU A 10 -21.59 -3.67 -14.27
N PHE A 11 -22.26 -2.52 -14.30
CA PHE A 11 -21.61 -1.24 -14.60
C PHE A 11 -20.54 -0.89 -13.56
N ALA A 12 -20.84 -1.03 -12.26
CA ALA A 12 -19.87 -0.76 -11.21
C ALA A 12 -18.63 -1.66 -11.31
N LEU A 13 -18.82 -2.95 -11.63
CA LEU A 13 -17.72 -3.88 -11.86
C LEU A 13 -16.89 -3.50 -13.09
N ALA A 14 -17.54 -3.22 -14.22
CA ALA A 14 -16.85 -2.81 -15.44
C ALA A 14 -16.07 -1.50 -15.22
N GLU A 15 -16.65 -0.53 -14.52
CA GLU A 15 -16.01 0.71 -14.15
C GLU A 15 -14.79 0.48 -13.25
N TYR A 16 -14.90 -0.39 -12.25
CA TYR A 16 -13.77 -0.76 -11.39
C TYR A 16 -12.63 -1.43 -12.17
N ILE A 17 -12.96 -2.33 -13.12
CA ILE A 17 -11.97 -2.95 -14.00
C ILE A 17 -11.22 -1.89 -14.81
N MET A 18 -11.95 -0.94 -15.39
CA MET A 18 -11.37 0.09 -16.25
C MET A 18 -10.58 1.16 -15.48
N LYS A 19 -11.06 1.57 -14.29
CA LYS A 19 -10.44 2.64 -13.49
C LYS A 19 -9.31 2.15 -12.59
N VAL A 20 -9.40 0.92 -12.09
CA VAL A 20 -8.51 0.39 -11.05
C VAL A 20 -7.71 -0.79 -11.57
N TYR A 21 -8.36 -1.90 -11.90
CA TYR A 21 -7.68 -3.18 -12.14
C TYR A 21 -6.76 -3.15 -13.37
N ALA A 22 -7.27 -2.75 -14.55
CA ALA A 22 -6.49 -2.76 -15.78
C ALA A 22 -5.29 -1.78 -15.71
N PRO A 23 -5.44 -0.51 -15.29
CA PRO A 23 -4.30 0.39 -15.13
C PRO A 23 -3.24 -0.14 -14.16
N LEU A 24 -3.65 -0.65 -12.99
CA LEU A 24 -2.71 -1.21 -12.02
C LEU A 24 -1.97 -2.42 -12.57
N TRP A 25 -2.65 -3.26 -13.33
CA TRP A 25 -1.99 -4.40 -13.95
C TRP A 25 -0.85 -3.96 -14.88
N PHE A 26 -1.09 -2.96 -15.72
CA PHE A 26 -0.04 -2.40 -16.55
C PHE A 26 1.08 -1.76 -15.70
N THR A 27 0.75 -0.98 -14.68
CA THR A 27 1.75 -0.38 -13.78
C THR A 27 2.64 -1.45 -13.14
N ILE A 28 2.07 -2.53 -12.61
CA ILE A 28 2.82 -3.64 -12.00
C ILE A 28 3.71 -4.32 -13.04
N LYS A 29 3.24 -4.50 -14.27
CA LYS A 29 4.06 -5.10 -15.34
C LYS A 29 5.29 -4.26 -15.68
N ILE A 30 5.10 -2.95 -15.78
CA ILE A 30 6.19 -2.02 -16.12
C ILE A 30 7.15 -1.88 -14.94
N HIS A 31 6.63 -1.82 -13.71
CA HIS A 31 7.39 -1.60 -12.48
C HIS A 31 7.33 -2.82 -11.54
N HIS A 32 7.77 -3.97 -12.03
CA HIS A 32 7.62 -5.26 -11.33
C HIS A 32 8.62 -5.49 -10.17
N SER A 33 9.52 -4.54 -9.92
CA SER A 33 10.54 -4.67 -8.87
C SER A 33 9.89 -4.59 -7.48
N CYS A 34 10.43 -5.34 -6.51
CA CYS A 34 9.93 -5.32 -5.13
C CYS A 34 9.97 -3.92 -4.49
N LYS A 35 10.87 -3.04 -4.95
CA LYS A 35 10.95 -1.64 -4.50
C LYS A 35 9.72 -0.80 -4.81
N ASP A 36 8.91 -1.23 -5.77
CA ASP A 36 7.68 -0.54 -6.17
C ASP A 36 6.43 -1.23 -5.63
N GLY A 37 6.58 -2.38 -4.97
CA GLY A 37 5.46 -3.18 -4.46
C GLY A 37 4.52 -2.40 -3.54
N SER A 38 5.06 -1.67 -2.56
CA SER A 38 4.23 -0.86 -1.64
C SER A 38 3.55 0.30 -2.35
N LYS A 39 4.17 0.86 -3.39
CA LYS A 39 3.58 1.92 -4.21
C LYS A 39 2.37 1.39 -4.99
N HIS A 40 2.44 0.15 -5.49
CA HIS A 40 1.30 -0.50 -6.16
C HIS A 40 0.11 -0.74 -5.23
N VAL A 41 0.38 -1.15 -3.98
CA VAL A 41 -0.67 -1.30 -2.95
C VAL A 41 -1.31 0.05 -2.66
N PHE A 42 -0.50 1.08 -2.46
CA PHE A 42 -0.99 2.45 -2.26
C PHE A 42 -1.80 2.95 -3.44
N GLU A 43 -1.33 2.77 -4.67
CA GLU A 43 -2.04 3.18 -5.88
C GLU A 43 -3.38 2.46 -6.02
N THR A 44 -3.45 1.19 -5.60
CA THR A 44 -4.71 0.42 -5.55
C THR A 44 -5.72 1.08 -4.61
N ILE A 45 -5.27 1.43 -3.41
CA ILE A 45 -6.10 2.12 -2.41
C ILE A 45 -6.54 3.49 -2.94
N ASN A 46 -5.59 4.28 -3.45
CA ASN A 46 -5.85 5.63 -3.93
C ASN A 46 -6.83 5.64 -5.12
N LYS A 47 -6.63 4.74 -6.10
CA LYS A 47 -7.57 4.58 -7.24
C LYS A 47 -8.94 4.08 -6.80
N SER A 48 -9.05 3.39 -5.68
CA SER A 48 -10.34 2.90 -5.15
C SER A 48 -11.11 3.96 -4.35
N ARG A 49 -10.56 5.17 -4.13
CA ARG A 49 -11.18 6.21 -3.31
C ARG A 49 -12.47 6.80 -3.87
N TYR A 50 -12.70 6.72 -5.18
CA TYR A 50 -13.93 7.23 -5.80
C TYR A 50 -15.17 6.36 -5.49
N LEU A 51 -14.96 5.14 -4.99
CA LEU A 51 -16.04 4.20 -4.73
C LEU A 51 -16.95 4.69 -3.59
N SER A 52 -18.21 4.24 -3.62
CA SER A 52 -19.16 4.47 -2.52
C SER A 52 -18.68 3.78 -1.23
N ALA A 53 -19.18 4.23 -0.08
CA ALA A 53 -18.84 3.64 1.22
C ALA A 53 -19.18 2.13 1.27
N GLU A 54 -20.30 1.72 0.67
CA GLU A 54 -20.70 0.31 0.58
C GLU A 54 -19.69 -0.54 -0.20
N LEU A 55 -19.25 -0.07 -1.37
CA LEU A 55 -18.26 -0.79 -2.18
C LEU A 55 -16.88 -0.80 -1.52
N LYS A 56 -16.50 0.29 -0.83
CA LYS A 56 -15.27 0.34 -0.02
C LYS A 56 -15.29 -0.69 1.09
N ALA A 57 -16.43 -0.92 1.76
CA ALA A 57 -16.56 -1.93 2.79
C ALA A 57 -16.36 -3.37 2.26
N VAL A 58 -16.67 -3.61 0.99
CA VAL A 58 -16.43 -4.90 0.32
C VAL A 58 -14.97 -5.03 -0.14
N ILE A 59 -14.43 -3.99 -0.78
CA ILE A 59 -13.10 -4.03 -1.42
C ILE A 59 -11.96 -3.88 -0.42
N GLY A 60 -12.13 -3.06 0.63
CA GLY A 60 -11.11 -2.81 1.65
C GLY A 60 -10.51 -4.09 2.23
N PRO A 61 -11.33 -5.01 2.78
CA PRO A 61 -10.83 -6.30 3.30
C PRO A 61 -10.14 -7.16 2.25
N VAL A 62 -10.56 -7.07 0.97
CA VAL A 62 -9.92 -7.80 -0.14
C VAL A 62 -8.54 -7.23 -0.43
N VAL A 63 -8.40 -5.91 -0.50
CA VAL A 63 -7.12 -5.22 -0.69
C VAL A 63 -6.19 -5.53 0.48
N GLN A 64 -6.70 -5.48 1.72
CA GLN A 64 -5.92 -5.75 2.92
C GLN A 64 -5.37 -7.18 2.96
N ARG A 65 -6.20 -8.17 2.63
CA ARG A 65 -5.79 -9.59 2.59
C ARG A 65 -4.76 -9.88 1.49
N ASN A 66 -4.87 -9.21 0.34
CA ASN A 66 -4.01 -9.45 -0.82
C ASN A 66 -2.80 -8.50 -0.91
N GLY A 67 -2.76 -7.44 -0.09
CA GLY A 67 -1.73 -6.41 -0.10
C GLY A 67 -0.42 -6.82 0.58
N TYR A 68 0.16 -7.97 0.25
CA TYR A 68 1.39 -8.46 0.89
C TYR A 68 2.53 -7.41 0.89
N PHE A 69 2.65 -6.64 -0.19
CA PHE A 69 3.66 -5.59 -0.32
C PHE A 69 3.42 -4.35 0.56
N GLY A 70 2.29 -4.27 1.25
CA GLY A 70 2.05 -3.24 2.25
C GLY A 70 2.67 -3.55 3.62
N ASN A 71 3.24 -4.74 3.86
CA ASN A 71 3.91 -5.10 5.11
C ASN A 71 5.07 -4.11 5.46
N PRO A 72 5.34 -3.75 6.75
CA PRO A 72 6.33 -2.71 7.07
C PRO A 72 7.73 -2.94 6.48
N ALA A 73 8.19 -4.19 6.38
CA ALA A 73 9.47 -4.49 5.74
C ALA A 73 9.51 -4.11 4.25
N ASN A 74 8.42 -4.34 3.51
CA ASN A 74 8.32 -3.98 2.10
C ASN A 74 8.20 -2.47 1.92
N ILE A 75 7.48 -1.79 2.81
CA ILE A 75 7.43 -0.32 2.84
C ILE A 75 8.84 0.24 3.04
N LEU A 76 9.63 -0.28 3.98
CA LEU A 76 11.01 0.18 4.20
C LEU A 76 11.90 -0.04 2.97
N ILE A 77 11.75 -1.16 2.26
CA ILE A 77 12.47 -1.42 0.99
C ILE A 77 12.12 -0.35 -0.05
N ALA A 78 10.83 -0.04 -0.19
CA ALA A 78 10.37 1.01 -1.10
C ALA A 78 10.91 2.39 -0.70
N MET A 79 10.99 2.69 0.60
CA MET A 79 11.49 3.97 1.11
C MET A 79 12.98 4.17 0.83
N ILE A 80 13.84 3.20 1.14
CA ILE A 80 15.30 3.35 0.95
C ILE A 80 15.72 3.43 -0.53
N THR A 81 14.83 3.01 -1.43
CA THR A 81 15.03 3.05 -2.88
C THR A 81 14.20 4.13 -3.57
N ASP A 82 13.52 5.00 -2.81
CA ASP A 82 12.73 6.11 -3.34
C ASP A 82 13.66 7.15 -4.00
N ASN A 83 13.15 7.83 -5.03
CA ASN A 83 13.89 8.90 -5.69
C ASN A 83 13.98 10.16 -4.81
N ARG A 84 13.02 10.37 -3.90
CA ARG A 84 12.96 11.48 -2.95
C ARG A 84 13.93 11.24 -1.79
N SER A 85 14.90 12.14 -1.60
CA SER A 85 15.94 12.02 -0.57
C SER A 85 15.38 11.93 0.86
N PHE A 86 14.40 12.78 1.19
CA PHE A 86 13.79 12.80 2.51
C PHE A 86 13.09 11.48 2.87
N ILE A 87 12.51 10.78 1.88
CA ILE A 87 11.89 9.47 2.09
C ILE A 87 12.95 8.39 2.34
N ARG A 88 14.06 8.44 1.60
CA ARG A 88 15.19 7.52 1.83
C ARG A 88 15.77 7.70 3.23
N GLU A 89 15.99 8.94 3.65
CA GLU A 89 16.48 9.28 4.99
C GLU A 89 15.51 8.79 6.07
N LEU A 90 14.21 9.05 5.92
CA LEU A 90 13.18 8.54 6.83
C LEU A 90 13.19 7.00 6.91
N GLY A 91 13.35 6.32 5.76
CA GLY A 91 13.45 4.86 5.68
C GLY A 91 14.66 4.33 6.46
N LEU A 92 15.83 4.95 6.30
CA LEU A 92 17.04 4.61 7.04
C LEU A 92 16.87 4.85 8.55
N CYS A 93 16.31 6.00 8.96
CA CYS A 93 16.02 6.30 10.36
C CYS A 93 15.10 5.25 10.99
N ARG A 94 14.05 4.82 10.28
CA ARG A 94 13.15 3.75 10.73
C ARG A 94 13.87 2.41 10.88
N ILE A 95 14.74 2.04 9.93
CA ILE A 95 15.56 0.81 10.03
C ILE A 95 16.48 0.88 11.25
N MET A 96 17.19 1.99 11.47
CA MET A 96 18.07 2.17 12.62
C MET A 96 17.31 2.07 13.94
N ALA A 97 16.12 2.68 14.03
CA ALA A 97 15.26 2.59 15.21
C ALA A 97 14.83 1.14 15.51
N VAL A 98 14.50 0.35 14.48
CA VAL A 98 14.15 -1.07 14.65
C VAL A 98 15.35 -1.90 15.10
N ILE A 99 16.53 -1.67 14.52
CA ILE A 99 17.77 -2.36 14.90
C ILE A 99 18.13 -2.06 16.37
N ALA A 100 18.00 -0.80 16.80
CA ALA A 100 18.27 -0.38 18.17
C ALA A 100 17.40 -1.09 19.21
N ARG A 101 16.15 -1.45 18.84
CA ARG A 101 15.20 -2.15 19.73
C ARG A 101 15.53 -3.63 19.99
N LYS A 102 16.56 -4.22 19.35
CA LYS A 102 17.05 -5.61 19.57
C LYS A 102 15.93 -6.65 19.77
N SER A 103 14.98 -6.74 18.83
CA SER A 103 13.98 -7.82 18.84
C SER A 103 14.58 -9.09 18.21
N ILE A 104 14.78 -10.13 19.03
CA ILE A 104 15.17 -11.50 18.60
C ILE A 104 13.94 -12.32 18.20
N VAL A 105 12.75 -11.72 18.16
CA VAL A 105 11.52 -12.45 17.87
C VAL A 105 11.42 -12.73 16.37
N LEU A 106 11.13 -13.99 16.02
CA LEU A 106 10.82 -14.41 14.66
C LEU A 106 9.72 -13.51 14.08
N ARG A 107 9.94 -12.97 12.88
CA ARG A 107 8.93 -12.15 12.20
C ARG A 107 7.76 -13.04 11.80
N LYS A 108 6.66 -12.97 12.57
CA LYS A 108 5.40 -13.60 12.20
C LYS A 108 4.73 -12.74 11.13
N PHE A 109 4.35 -13.37 10.01
CA PHE A 109 3.53 -12.69 9.02
C PHE A 109 2.14 -12.44 9.61
N THR A 110 1.73 -11.18 9.60
CA THR A 110 0.37 -10.74 9.95
C THR A 110 -0.20 -10.01 8.76
N ILE A 111 -1.51 -10.16 8.55
CA ILE A 111 -2.21 -9.33 7.56
C ILE A 111 -2.04 -7.87 8.01
N PRO A 112 -1.44 -7.01 7.19
CA PRO A 112 -1.21 -5.62 7.56
C PRO A 112 -2.54 -4.89 7.75
N ASP A 113 -2.58 -3.97 8.70
CA ASP A 113 -3.72 -3.07 8.87
C ASP A 113 -3.45 -1.76 8.14
N PHE A 114 -4.20 -1.51 7.06
CA PHE A 114 -3.92 -0.41 6.16
C PHE A 114 -4.67 0.85 6.56
N ASN A 115 -3.93 1.96 6.59
CA ASN A 115 -4.52 3.29 6.58
C ASN A 115 -5.03 3.61 5.16
N PHE A 116 -6.33 3.43 4.94
CA PHE A 116 -6.97 3.75 3.65
C PHE A 116 -6.99 5.25 3.34
N GLU A 117 -6.76 6.10 4.33
CA GLU A 117 -6.70 7.57 4.22
C GLU A 117 -5.26 8.10 4.04
N ALA A 118 -4.24 7.22 3.98
CA ALA A 118 -2.84 7.60 3.76
C ALA A 118 -2.64 8.52 2.54
N GLU A 119 -1.83 9.56 2.62
CA GLU A 119 -1.56 10.43 1.46
C GLU A 119 -0.45 9.89 0.56
N ASP A 120 0.40 9.02 1.13
CA ASP A 120 1.52 8.41 0.42
C ASP A 120 1.80 6.99 0.95
N TYR A 121 2.51 6.16 0.18
CA TYR A 121 2.70 4.73 0.46
C TYR A 121 3.44 4.46 1.78
N HIS A 122 4.28 5.40 2.23
CA HIS A 122 5.07 5.28 3.45
C HIS A 122 4.26 5.51 4.74
N GLU A 123 2.98 5.89 4.59
CA GLU A 123 1.97 6.08 5.63
C GLU A 123 0.91 4.98 5.63
N LEU A 124 1.03 3.98 4.75
CA LEU A 124 0.07 2.86 4.63
C LEU A 124 -0.13 2.09 5.92
N ILE A 125 0.87 2.06 6.79
CA ILE A 125 0.78 1.44 8.11
C ILE A 125 1.21 2.48 9.12
N GLU A 126 0.42 2.58 10.19
CA GLU A 126 0.80 3.34 11.37
C GLU A 126 2.06 2.70 11.96
N ASN A 127 3.21 3.31 11.66
CA ASN A 127 4.46 2.89 12.25
C ASN A 127 4.39 3.32 13.70
N GLY A 128 4.17 2.35 14.60
CA GLY A 128 4.18 2.57 16.06
C GLY A 128 5.24 3.60 16.39
N THR A 129 4.75 4.80 16.72
CA THR A 129 5.53 6.02 16.86
C THR A 129 6.58 5.78 17.93
N SER A 130 7.83 5.55 17.51
CA SER A 130 8.90 6.22 18.22
C SER A 130 9.47 7.23 17.26
N THR A 131 9.14 8.48 17.54
CA THR A 131 10.02 9.62 17.26
C THR A 131 11.45 9.23 17.65
N TYR A 132 12.26 8.83 16.66
CA TYR A 132 13.70 8.80 16.88
C TYR A 132 14.17 10.26 16.76
N ASN A 133 14.24 10.95 17.90
CA ASN A 133 14.89 12.25 18.02
C ASN A 133 16.42 12.02 17.98
N GLY A 134 16.92 11.58 16.84
CA GLY A 134 18.35 11.49 16.56
C GLY A 134 18.79 12.77 15.87
N ASN A 135 19.29 13.73 16.64
CA ASN A 135 20.04 14.84 16.09
C ASN A 135 21.27 14.29 15.36
N PHE A 136 21.26 14.33 14.03
CA PHE A 136 22.47 14.17 13.24
C PHE A 136 23.27 15.48 13.35
N ARG A 137 24.29 15.45 14.21
CA ARG A 137 25.40 16.41 14.17
C ARG A 137 26.33 16.07 13.03
#